data_AF-A0A444RKY3-F1
#
_entry.id   AF-A0A444RKY3-F1
#
_cell.length_a   1.000
_cell.length_b   1.000
_cell.length_c   1.000
_cell.angle_alpha   90.00
_cell.angle_beta   90.00
_cell.angle_gamma   90.00
#
_symmetry.space_group_name_H-M   'P 1'
#
loop_
_entity.id
_entity.type
_entity.pdbx_description
1 polymer ?
#
loop_
_entity_poly.entity_id
_entity_poly.type
_entity_poly.pdbx_seq_one_letter_code
_entity_poly.pdbx_strand_id
1 'polypeptide(L)'
;MTHDQSAQTEAGHSAAMALQIQAIKDSRFANVSFTGNGGSSSDDLAGRLDYDLWSLIQQFDKARRTLDTYRDAAQKENLERSYILQQQHNNLNARWSSSYGELQKEAQKRVRDLQKVVKELENAKAELEEQRKETQLNDMAVRELQETVEMQNNEIVRAREIHAQLDSAEKELAECRSVNQAVEAVLEMKKTHIVQLESALGEMTAKNDQLAADHIEHESLKLQFRSLEVEHAEALDIASGLFDGEIGTTPAELIGQNRALGQQLRELQAENKALAERLTQEMGAQADRDSSSRGQCRHNHCNHCSDEGKEQVSDAKVGGAVEGKVEDGKAKKRKRTK
;
A
#
# COMPACT_ATOMS: atom_id res chain seq x y z
N MET A 1 6.28 71.75 -53.98
CA MET A 1 5.63 72.69 -54.93
C MET A 1 4.32 73.16 -54.31
N THR A 2 4.35 74.16 -53.43
CA THR A 2 3.15 74.52 -52.62
C THR A 2 2.98 76.02 -52.34
N HIS A 3 3.91 76.90 -52.75
CA HIS A 3 3.74 78.35 -52.56
C HIS A 3 3.12 79.07 -53.76
N ASP A 4 3.52 78.72 -54.99
CA ASP A 4 3.15 79.51 -56.18
C ASP A 4 1.67 79.37 -56.60
N GLN A 5 1.03 78.23 -56.28
CA GLN A 5 -0.37 78.00 -56.66
C GLN A 5 -1.37 78.79 -55.80
N SER A 6 -1.04 79.08 -54.53
CA SER A 6 -1.94 79.86 -53.65
C SER A 6 -1.99 81.34 -54.08
N ALA A 7 -0.84 81.89 -54.50
CA ALA A 7 -0.72 83.26 -54.97
C ALA A 7 -1.52 83.53 -56.27
N GLN A 8 -1.64 82.54 -57.17
CA GLN A 8 -2.46 82.67 -58.37
C GLN A 8 -3.96 82.79 -58.07
N THR A 9 -4.48 82.04 -57.09
CA THR A 9 -5.90 82.12 -56.70
C THR A 9 -6.27 83.45 -56.04
N GLU A 10 -5.40 84.00 -55.19
CA GLU A 10 -5.64 85.30 -54.55
C GLU A 10 -5.60 86.45 -55.56
N ALA A 11 -4.63 86.43 -56.50
CA ALA A 11 -4.54 87.41 -57.58
C ALA A 11 -5.79 87.39 -58.50
N GLY A 12 -6.29 86.19 -58.84
CA GLY A 12 -7.52 86.04 -59.63
C GLY A 12 -8.75 86.61 -58.94
N HIS A 13 -8.93 86.34 -57.64
CA HIS A 13 -10.05 86.86 -56.86
C HIS A 13 -10.02 88.40 -56.72
N SER A 14 -8.82 88.97 -56.56
CA SER A 14 -8.65 90.43 -56.53
C SER A 14 -8.91 91.08 -57.90
N ALA A 15 -8.56 90.42 -59.01
CA ALA A 15 -8.83 90.91 -60.35
C ALA A 15 -10.34 90.87 -60.69
N ALA A 16 -11.05 89.81 -60.27
CA ALA A 16 -12.49 89.69 -60.44
C ALA A 16 -13.25 90.78 -59.67
N MET A 17 -12.89 91.05 -58.40
CA MET A 17 -13.43 92.18 -57.64
C MET A 17 -13.13 93.53 -58.32
N ALA A 18 -11.91 93.74 -58.83
CA ALA A 18 -11.56 94.97 -59.53
C ALA A 18 -12.42 95.19 -60.79
N LEU A 19 -12.65 94.14 -61.58
CA LEU A 19 -13.54 94.19 -62.75
C LEU A 19 -15.01 94.43 -62.35
N GLN A 20 -15.49 93.82 -61.26
CA GLN A 20 -16.85 94.03 -60.73
C GLN A 20 -17.06 95.42 -60.11
N ILE A 21 -16.01 96.06 -59.59
CA ILE A 21 -16.02 97.46 -59.16
C ILE A 21 -15.98 98.39 -60.39
N GLN A 22 -15.25 98.02 -61.45
CA GLN A 22 -15.17 98.79 -62.69
C GLN A 22 -16.49 98.76 -63.47
N ALA A 23 -17.02 97.58 -63.79
CA ALA A 23 -18.28 97.18 -63.15
C ALA A 23 -19.37 98.23 -62.93
N ILE A 24 -19.58 98.43 -61.63
CA ILE A 24 -20.53 99.34 -61.00
C ILE A 24 -20.21 100.82 -61.30
N LYS A 25 -18.96 101.17 -61.66
CA LYS A 25 -18.58 102.53 -62.07
C LYS A 25 -19.01 102.85 -63.50
N ASP A 26 -18.74 101.95 -64.45
CA ASP A 26 -19.07 102.12 -65.87
C ASP A 26 -20.58 101.97 -66.15
N SER A 27 -21.29 101.27 -65.26
CA SER A 27 -22.75 101.15 -65.26
C SER A 27 -23.47 102.39 -64.69
N ARG A 28 -22.75 103.42 -64.22
CA ARG A 28 -23.34 104.71 -63.85
C ARG A 28 -23.63 105.50 -65.12
N PHE A 29 -24.84 105.33 -65.65
CA PHE A 29 -25.39 106.24 -66.64
C PHE A 29 -25.28 107.68 -66.13
N ALA A 30 -24.83 108.60 -66.98
CA ALA A 30 -25.03 110.01 -66.74
C ALA A 30 -26.54 110.26 -66.70
N ASN A 31 -27.03 111.09 -65.77
CA ASN A 31 -28.42 111.54 -65.81
C ASN A 31 -28.69 112.15 -67.20
N VAL A 32 -29.55 111.52 -67.99
CA VAL A 32 -30.03 112.08 -69.26
C VAL A 32 -31.03 113.18 -68.92
N SER A 33 -30.49 114.31 -68.49
CA SER A 33 -31.24 115.53 -68.28
C SER A 33 -31.56 116.15 -69.65
N PHE A 34 -32.76 115.88 -70.16
CA PHE A 34 -33.35 116.70 -71.22
C PHE A 34 -33.27 118.16 -70.78
N THR A 35 -32.49 118.98 -71.50
CA THR A 35 -32.26 120.38 -71.14
C THR A 35 -33.44 121.25 -71.57
N GLY A 36 -34.55 121.09 -70.85
CA GLY A 36 -35.76 121.89 -70.95
C GLY A 36 -35.57 123.34 -70.48
N ASN A 37 -34.67 124.08 -71.12
CA ASN A 37 -34.59 125.53 -71.02
C ASN A 37 -35.27 126.14 -72.25
N GLY A 38 -36.28 126.98 -71.99
CA GLY A 38 -37.33 127.30 -72.96
C GLY A 38 -36.95 128.34 -74.02
N GLY A 39 -37.51 128.15 -75.21
CA GLY A 39 -37.50 129.08 -76.34
C GLY A 39 -38.49 128.56 -77.38
N SER A 40 -39.50 129.36 -77.75
CA SER A 40 -40.61 128.89 -78.58
C SER A 40 -40.25 128.95 -80.07
N SER A 41 -39.87 127.82 -80.65
CA SER A 41 -39.71 127.58 -82.08
C SER A 41 -40.02 126.10 -82.35
N SER A 42 -40.95 125.80 -83.26
CA SER A 42 -41.35 124.41 -83.52
C SER A 42 -40.23 123.59 -84.19
N ASP A 43 -39.36 124.27 -84.95
CA ASP A 43 -38.31 123.62 -85.74
C ASP A 43 -37.07 123.27 -84.90
N ASP A 44 -36.77 124.04 -83.85
CA ASP A 44 -35.68 123.75 -82.90
C ASP A 44 -35.99 122.58 -81.95
N LEU A 45 -37.29 122.31 -81.68
CA LEU A 45 -37.70 121.24 -80.79
C LEU A 45 -37.48 119.86 -81.42
N ALA A 46 -37.79 119.71 -82.71
CA ALA A 46 -37.61 118.46 -83.44
C ALA A 46 -36.13 118.03 -83.47
N GLY A 47 -35.23 118.94 -83.88
CA GLY A 47 -33.79 118.65 -83.94
C GLY A 47 -33.16 118.34 -82.57
N ARG A 48 -33.67 118.93 -81.49
CA ARG A 48 -33.27 118.58 -80.11
C ARG A 48 -33.72 117.17 -79.72
N LEU A 49 -34.98 116.82 -79.99
CA LEU A 49 -35.51 115.49 -79.68
C LEU A 49 -34.80 114.39 -80.49
N ASP A 50 -34.46 114.65 -81.76
CA ASP A 50 -33.67 113.73 -82.58
C ASP A 50 -32.25 113.53 -82.02
N TYR A 51 -31.60 114.61 -81.57
CA TYR A 51 -30.27 114.52 -80.95
C TYR A 51 -30.31 113.78 -79.60
N ASP A 52 -31.26 114.09 -78.74
CA ASP A 52 -31.40 113.44 -77.42
C ASP A 52 -31.77 111.96 -77.57
N LEU A 53 -32.63 111.60 -78.54
CA LEU A 53 -32.96 110.21 -78.88
C LEU A 53 -31.75 109.46 -79.44
N TRP A 54 -30.97 110.08 -80.34
CA TRP A 54 -29.73 109.49 -80.88
C TRP A 54 -28.67 109.27 -79.80
N SER A 55 -28.49 110.25 -78.90
CA SER A 55 -27.62 110.15 -77.73
C SER A 55 -28.05 109.02 -76.79
N LEU A 56 -29.35 108.89 -76.53
CA LEU A 56 -29.91 107.82 -75.70
C LEU A 56 -29.72 106.43 -76.34
N ILE A 57 -29.94 106.30 -77.64
CA ILE A 57 -29.65 105.07 -78.40
C ILE A 57 -28.18 104.68 -78.26
N GLN A 58 -27.25 105.63 -78.40
CA GLN A 58 -25.82 105.36 -78.18
C GLN A 58 -25.48 104.91 -76.76
N GLN A 59 -26.15 105.48 -75.75
CA GLN A 59 -25.95 105.06 -74.35
C GLN A 59 -26.47 103.64 -74.09
N PHE A 60 -27.61 103.27 -74.65
CA PHE A 60 -28.10 101.89 -74.59
C PHE A 60 -27.20 100.91 -75.35
N ASP A 61 -26.72 101.29 -76.54
CA ASP A 61 -25.78 100.47 -77.32
C ASP A 61 -24.44 100.27 -76.59
N LYS A 62 -23.93 101.32 -75.93
CA LYS A 62 -22.76 101.24 -75.07
C LYS A 62 -23.02 100.29 -73.89
N ALA A 63 -24.11 100.49 -73.15
CA ALA A 63 -24.46 99.68 -71.99
C ALA A 63 -24.67 98.20 -72.35
N ARG A 64 -25.29 97.90 -73.49
CA ARG A 64 -25.40 96.51 -74.00
C ARG A 64 -24.03 95.89 -74.21
N ARG A 65 -23.13 96.56 -74.95
CA ARG A 65 -21.76 96.07 -75.18
C ARG A 65 -20.98 95.87 -73.87
N THR A 66 -21.18 96.76 -72.89
CA THR A 66 -20.56 96.64 -71.56
C THR A 66 -21.12 95.42 -70.79
N LEU A 67 -22.43 95.19 -70.83
CA LEU A 67 -23.05 93.99 -70.23
C LEU A 67 -22.61 92.69 -70.91
N ASP A 68 -22.51 92.67 -72.25
CA ASP A 68 -21.99 91.53 -73.00
C ASP A 68 -20.53 91.24 -72.59
N THR A 69 -19.71 92.30 -72.43
CA THR A 69 -18.31 92.18 -71.95
C THR A 69 -18.23 91.56 -70.55
N TYR A 70 -19.11 91.93 -69.61
CA TYR A 70 -19.15 91.31 -68.29
C TYR A 70 -19.70 89.89 -68.31
N ARG A 71 -20.66 89.59 -69.19
CA ARG A 71 -21.17 88.23 -69.39
C ARG A 71 -20.07 87.29 -69.85
N ASP A 72 -19.29 87.70 -70.85
CA ASP A 72 -18.17 86.93 -71.39
C ASP A 72 -17.06 86.77 -70.35
N ALA A 73 -16.73 87.83 -69.61
CA ALA A 73 -15.76 87.77 -68.52
C ALA A 73 -16.18 86.81 -67.40
N ALA A 74 -17.45 86.87 -66.97
CA ALA A 74 -17.97 85.97 -65.93
C ALA A 74 -18.06 84.51 -66.40
N GLN A 75 -18.40 84.27 -67.66
CA GLN A 75 -18.36 82.92 -68.25
C GLN A 75 -16.94 82.37 -68.28
N LYS A 76 -15.97 83.17 -68.74
CA LYS A 76 -14.55 82.80 -68.75
C LYS A 76 -14.03 82.49 -67.34
N GLU A 77 -14.30 83.37 -66.37
CA GLU A 77 -13.85 83.14 -64.99
C GLU A 77 -14.47 81.89 -64.37
N ASN A 78 -15.75 81.59 -64.65
CA ASN A 78 -16.39 80.39 -64.15
C ASN A 78 -15.78 79.10 -64.76
N LEU A 79 -15.40 79.13 -66.04
CA LEU A 79 -14.66 78.03 -66.67
C LEU A 79 -13.27 77.85 -66.05
N GLU A 80 -12.54 78.93 -65.77
CA GLU A 80 -11.23 78.91 -65.10
C GLU A 80 -11.35 78.36 -63.67
N ARG A 81 -12.34 78.81 -62.89
CA ARG A 81 -12.63 78.29 -61.53
C ARG A 81 -12.96 76.79 -61.56
N SER A 82 -13.79 76.34 -62.50
CA SER A 82 -14.14 74.93 -62.68
C SER A 82 -12.91 74.08 -63.00
N TYR A 83 -12.05 74.56 -63.91
CA TYR A 83 -10.79 73.89 -64.25
C TYR A 83 -9.85 73.76 -63.05
N ILE A 84 -9.68 74.83 -62.25
CA ILE A 84 -8.85 74.82 -61.04
C ILE A 84 -9.39 73.80 -60.01
N LEU A 85 -10.70 73.79 -59.76
CA LEU A 85 -11.33 72.83 -58.85
C LEU A 85 -11.16 71.38 -59.32
N GLN A 86 -11.28 71.12 -60.62
CA GLN A 86 -11.03 69.79 -61.18
C GLN A 86 -9.56 69.36 -61.02
N GLN A 87 -8.60 70.26 -61.22
CA GLN A 87 -7.18 69.99 -60.99
C GLN A 87 -6.88 69.71 -59.51
N GLN A 88 -7.47 70.47 -58.59
CA GLN A 88 -7.34 70.23 -57.14
C GLN A 88 -7.92 68.87 -56.74
N HIS A 89 -9.11 68.53 -57.25
CA HIS A 89 -9.73 67.21 -57.02
C HIS A 89 -8.84 66.08 -57.56
N ASN A 90 -8.34 66.19 -58.78
CA ASN A 90 -7.46 65.19 -59.40
C ASN A 90 -6.14 65.03 -58.61
N ASN A 91 -5.55 66.12 -58.13
CA ASN A 91 -4.32 66.09 -57.34
C ASN A 91 -4.54 65.41 -55.98
N LEU A 92 -5.62 65.77 -55.26
CA LEU A 92 -5.99 65.11 -54.01
C LEU A 92 -6.28 63.63 -54.22
N ASN A 93 -7.05 63.27 -55.26
CA ASN A 93 -7.36 61.89 -55.58
C ASN A 93 -6.08 61.10 -55.92
N ALA A 94 -5.19 61.62 -56.77
CA ALA A 94 -3.92 60.99 -57.09
C ALA A 94 -3.02 60.77 -55.85
N ARG A 95 -2.94 61.77 -54.96
CA ARG A 95 -2.13 61.70 -53.74
C ARG A 95 -2.66 60.70 -52.70
N TRP A 96 -3.98 60.56 -52.57
CA TRP A 96 -4.60 59.76 -51.51
C TRP A 96 -5.03 58.36 -51.97
N SER A 97 -5.41 58.16 -53.24
CA SER A 97 -5.90 56.87 -53.76
C SER A 97 -4.88 55.73 -53.61
N SER A 98 -3.59 55.98 -53.87
CA SER A 98 -2.54 54.97 -53.65
C SER A 98 -2.46 54.55 -52.19
N SER A 99 -2.47 55.52 -51.27
CA SER A 99 -2.41 55.29 -49.82
C SER A 99 -3.63 54.51 -49.30
N TYR A 100 -4.84 54.84 -49.76
CA TYR A 100 -6.03 54.05 -49.45
C TYR A 100 -5.97 52.63 -50.00
N GLY A 101 -5.45 52.44 -51.23
CA GLY A 101 -5.26 51.12 -51.83
C GLY A 101 -4.23 50.25 -51.10
N GLU A 102 -3.13 50.85 -50.62
CA GLU A 102 -2.14 50.18 -49.78
C GLU A 102 -2.71 49.82 -48.40
N LEU A 103 -3.42 50.74 -47.75
CA LEU A 103 -4.09 50.49 -46.49
C LEU A 103 -5.14 49.37 -46.60
N GLN A 104 -5.89 49.32 -47.71
CA GLN A 104 -6.84 48.25 -47.99
C GLN A 104 -6.14 46.88 -48.15
N LYS A 105 -5.00 46.83 -48.87
CA LYS A 105 -4.20 45.61 -49.02
C LYS A 105 -3.63 45.12 -47.70
N GLU A 106 -3.09 46.02 -46.88
CA GLU A 106 -2.55 45.70 -45.54
C GLU A 106 -3.67 45.24 -44.59
N ALA A 107 -4.84 45.90 -44.60
CA ALA A 107 -6.00 45.47 -43.82
C ALA A 107 -6.46 44.05 -44.23
N GLN A 108 -6.58 43.79 -45.53
CA GLN A 108 -6.92 42.45 -46.04
C GLN A 108 -5.85 41.40 -45.68
N LYS A 109 -4.57 41.76 -45.72
CA LYS A 109 -3.47 40.88 -45.30
C LYS A 109 -3.61 40.52 -43.82
N ARG A 110 -3.75 41.52 -42.94
CA ARG A 110 -3.94 41.31 -41.49
C ARG A 110 -5.16 40.47 -41.17
N VAL A 111 -6.27 40.61 -41.91
CA VAL A 111 -7.45 39.73 -41.74
C VAL A 111 -7.11 38.27 -42.04
N ARG A 112 -6.35 37.98 -43.11
CA ARG A 112 -5.91 36.60 -43.41
C ARG A 112 -4.93 36.07 -42.36
N ASP A 113 -3.99 36.90 -41.92
CA ASP A 113 -3.01 36.55 -40.88
C ASP A 113 -3.71 36.23 -39.55
N LEU A 114 -4.68 37.05 -39.14
CA LEU A 114 -5.52 36.79 -37.95
C LEU A 114 -6.38 35.53 -38.10
N GLN A 115 -6.97 35.29 -39.27
CA GLN A 115 -7.72 34.04 -39.54
C GLN A 115 -6.83 32.79 -39.46
N LYS A 116 -5.55 32.90 -39.83
CA LYS A 116 -4.57 31.81 -39.66
C LYS A 116 -4.29 31.56 -38.18
N VAL A 117 -4.01 32.62 -37.41
CA VAL A 117 -3.75 32.52 -35.96
C VAL A 117 -4.97 31.97 -35.21
N VAL A 118 -6.20 32.35 -35.57
CA VAL A 118 -7.42 31.78 -34.95
C VAL A 118 -7.49 30.26 -35.16
N LYS A 119 -7.21 29.76 -36.36
CA LYS A 119 -7.17 28.30 -36.63
C LYS A 119 -6.05 27.58 -35.88
N GLU A 120 -4.89 28.21 -35.76
CA GLU A 120 -3.78 27.66 -34.97
C GLU A 120 -4.14 27.58 -33.48
N LEU A 121 -4.86 28.57 -32.94
CA LEU A 121 -5.38 28.54 -31.56
C LEU A 121 -6.51 27.51 -31.37
N GLU A 122 -7.39 27.33 -32.35
CA GLU A 122 -8.44 26.29 -32.33
C GLU A 122 -7.83 24.88 -32.30
N ASN A 123 -6.80 24.63 -33.13
CA ASN A 123 -6.07 23.36 -33.14
C ASN A 123 -5.32 23.12 -31.81
N ALA A 124 -4.55 24.11 -31.33
CA ALA A 124 -3.82 23.99 -30.07
C ALA A 124 -4.77 23.77 -28.87
N LYS A 125 -5.98 24.34 -28.91
CA LYS A 125 -7.02 24.07 -27.92
C LYS A 125 -7.51 22.62 -27.98
N ALA A 126 -7.72 22.07 -29.18
CA ALA A 126 -8.11 20.67 -29.35
C ALA A 126 -7.04 19.70 -28.83
N GLU A 127 -5.76 19.95 -29.15
CA GLU A 127 -4.62 19.18 -28.64
C GLU A 127 -4.53 19.22 -27.11
N LEU A 128 -4.75 20.39 -26.49
CA LEU A 128 -4.79 20.52 -25.02
C LEU A 128 -6.00 19.81 -24.39
N GLU A 129 -7.16 19.79 -25.04
CA GLU A 129 -8.32 19.03 -24.58
C GLU A 129 -8.10 17.51 -24.70
N GLU A 130 -7.33 17.04 -25.67
CA GLU A 130 -6.91 15.64 -25.81
C GLU A 130 -5.88 15.25 -24.74
N GLN A 131 -4.78 16.01 -24.60
CA GLN A 131 -3.77 15.80 -23.55
C GLN A 131 -4.37 15.82 -22.14
N ARG A 132 -5.39 16.67 -21.91
CA ARG A 132 -6.13 16.68 -20.63
C ARG A 132 -6.88 15.38 -20.38
N LYS A 133 -7.53 14.80 -21.39
CA LYS A 133 -8.23 13.50 -21.28
C LYS A 133 -7.23 12.37 -21.04
N GLU A 134 -6.12 12.36 -21.77
CA GLU A 134 -5.02 11.40 -21.59
C GLU A 134 -4.45 11.48 -20.16
N THR A 135 -4.16 12.70 -19.67
CA THR A 135 -3.69 12.91 -18.30
C THR A 135 -4.69 12.40 -17.26
N GLN A 136 -6.00 12.64 -17.46
CA GLN A 136 -7.05 12.13 -16.55
C GLN A 136 -7.16 10.60 -16.54
N LEU A 137 -6.92 9.93 -17.68
CA LEU A 137 -6.85 8.48 -17.76
C LEU A 137 -5.60 7.94 -17.08
N ASN A 138 -4.45 8.58 -17.28
CA ASN A 138 -3.19 8.23 -16.61
C ASN A 138 -3.29 8.41 -15.09
N ASP A 139 -3.89 9.50 -14.60
CA ASP A 139 -4.17 9.74 -13.17
C ASP A 139 -5.16 8.72 -12.58
N MET A 140 -6.00 8.07 -13.41
CA MET A 140 -6.89 6.98 -13.00
C MET A 140 -6.11 5.67 -12.88
N ALA A 141 -5.39 5.29 -13.94
CA ALA A 141 -4.54 4.10 -13.96
C ALA A 141 -3.47 4.12 -12.86
N VAL A 142 -2.86 5.26 -12.56
CA VAL A 142 -1.90 5.41 -11.45
C VAL A 142 -2.56 5.16 -10.09
N ARG A 143 -3.81 5.58 -9.88
CA ARG A 143 -4.53 5.31 -8.63
C ARG A 143 -4.90 3.84 -8.48
N GLU A 144 -5.36 3.20 -9.54
CA GLU A 144 -5.66 1.75 -9.56
C GLU A 144 -4.38 0.90 -9.34
N LEU A 145 -3.25 1.32 -9.92
CA LEU A 145 -1.95 0.71 -9.68
C LEU A 145 -1.47 0.92 -8.23
N GLN A 146 -1.75 2.09 -7.62
CA GLN A 146 -1.43 2.32 -6.21
C GLN A 146 -2.27 1.44 -5.27
N GLU A 147 -3.59 1.33 -5.51
CA GLU A 147 -4.50 0.49 -4.72
C GLU A 147 -4.12 -1.00 -4.82
N THR A 148 -3.81 -1.50 -6.02
CA THR A 148 -3.36 -2.88 -6.21
C THR A 148 -2.00 -3.16 -5.57
N VAL A 149 -1.05 -2.23 -5.62
CA VAL A 149 0.24 -2.34 -4.90
C VAL A 149 0.05 -2.28 -3.38
N GLU A 150 -0.88 -1.48 -2.85
CA GLU A 150 -1.19 -1.45 -1.42
C GLU A 150 -1.80 -2.79 -0.96
N MET A 151 -2.75 -3.35 -1.72
CA MET A 151 -3.30 -4.69 -1.44
C MET A 151 -2.22 -5.78 -1.49
N GLN A 152 -1.35 -5.78 -2.50
CA GLN A 152 -0.25 -6.76 -2.60
C GLN A 152 0.75 -6.64 -1.44
N ASN A 153 1.07 -5.43 -0.99
CA ASN A 153 1.93 -5.23 0.18
C ASN A 153 1.27 -5.75 1.47
N ASN A 154 -0.03 -5.53 1.65
CA ASN A 154 -0.78 -6.06 2.79
C ASN A 154 -0.81 -7.61 2.77
N GLU A 155 -0.98 -8.22 1.60
CA GLU A 155 -0.90 -9.68 1.41
C GLU A 155 0.49 -10.23 1.76
N ILE A 156 1.56 -9.56 1.31
CA ILE A 156 2.96 -9.92 1.62
C ILE A 156 3.25 -9.83 3.13
N VAL A 157 2.71 -8.82 3.82
CA VAL A 157 2.86 -8.69 5.28
C VAL A 157 2.17 -9.85 6.00
N ARG A 158 0.94 -10.19 5.62
CA ARG A 158 0.20 -11.34 6.17
C ARG A 158 0.92 -12.66 5.91
N ALA A 159 1.42 -12.88 4.69
CA ALA A 159 2.17 -14.08 4.33
C ALA A 159 3.44 -14.23 5.18
N ARG A 160 4.17 -13.14 5.44
CA ARG A 160 5.35 -13.13 6.32
C ARG A 160 5.01 -13.46 7.77
N GLU A 161 3.89 -12.94 8.27
CA GLU A 161 3.40 -13.26 9.62
C GLU A 161 3.02 -14.74 9.75
N ILE A 162 2.30 -15.29 8.76
CA ILE A 162 1.96 -16.72 8.71
C ILE A 162 3.21 -17.59 8.63
N HIS A 163 4.22 -17.22 7.84
CA HIS A 163 5.51 -17.93 7.79
C HIS A 163 6.23 -17.91 9.15
N ALA A 164 6.25 -16.77 9.85
CA ALA A 164 6.85 -16.70 11.18
C ALA A 164 6.11 -17.55 12.23
N GLN A 165 4.79 -17.66 12.13
CA GLN A 165 3.97 -18.57 12.95
C GLN A 165 4.26 -20.04 12.62
N LEU A 166 4.41 -20.38 11.34
CA LEU A 166 4.78 -21.72 10.88
C LEU A 166 6.16 -22.13 11.40
N ASP A 167 7.17 -21.26 11.27
CA ASP A 167 8.54 -21.47 11.80
C ASP A 167 8.56 -21.70 13.34
N SER A 168 7.59 -21.13 14.08
CA SER A 168 7.42 -21.40 15.52
C SER A 168 6.81 -22.78 15.75
N ALA A 169 5.70 -23.07 15.07
CA ALA A 169 5.01 -24.35 15.18
C ALA A 169 5.89 -25.54 14.77
N GLU A 170 6.76 -25.39 13.76
CA GLU A 170 7.71 -26.44 13.36
C GLU A 170 8.75 -26.74 14.46
N LYS A 171 9.20 -25.72 15.22
CA LYS A 171 10.11 -25.91 16.37
C LYS A 171 9.40 -26.61 17.52
N GLU A 172 8.21 -26.13 17.89
CA GLU A 172 7.38 -26.75 18.94
C GLU A 172 7.08 -28.22 18.60
N LEU A 173 6.81 -28.52 17.32
CA LEU A 173 6.58 -29.89 16.84
C LEU A 173 7.86 -30.74 16.86
N ALA A 174 9.03 -30.16 16.55
CA ALA A 174 10.32 -30.85 16.69
C ALA A 174 10.65 -31.17 18.17
N GLU A 175 10.36 -30.25 19.09
CA GLU A 175 10.48 -30.46 20.54
C GLU A 175 9.53 -31.57 21.00
N CYS A 176 8.26 -31.53 20.59
CA CYS A 176 7.28 -32.59 20.88
C CYS A 176 7.73 -33.97 20.37
N ARG A 177 8.33 -34.04 19.16
CA ARG A 177 8.90 -35.28 18.62
C ARG A 177 10.06 -35.78 19.47
N SER A 178 10.96 -34.89 19.93
CA SER A 178 12.08 -35.26 20.80
C SER A 178 11.60 -35.78 22.16
N VAL A 179 10.61 -35.13 22.76
CA VAL A 179 9.97 -35.59 24.01
C VAL A 179 9.31 -36.97 23.82
N ASN A 180 8.57 -37.18 22.74
CA ASN A 180 7.97 -38.49 22.45
C ASN A 180 9.04 -39.59 22.30
N GLN A 181 10.13 -39.33 21.58
CA GLN A 181 11.25 -40.30 21.47
C GLN A 181 11.87 -40.62 22.84
N ALA A 182 12.02 -39.63 23.72
CA ALA A 182 12.51 -39.85 25.08
C ALA A 182 11.52 -40.68 25.93
N VAL A 183 10.21 -40.42 25.80
CA VAL A 183 9.16 -41.22 26.47
C VAL A 183 9.13 -42.65 25.95
N GLU A 184 9.24 -42.87 24.64
CA GLU A 184 9.33 -44.21 24.03
C GLU A 184 10.56 -44.97 24.54
N ALA A 185 11.73 -44.32 24.61
CA ALA A 185 12.95 -44.92 25.17
C ALA A 185 12.79 -45.30 26.65
N VAL A 186 12.16 -44.44 27.47
CA VAL A 186 11.86 -44.74 28.88
C VAL A 186 10.85 -45.88 29.02
N LEU A 187 9.84 -45.96 28.14
CA LEU A 187 8.89 -47.06 28.12
C LEU A 187 9.58 -48.38 27.77
N GLU A 188 10.49 -48.40 26.80
CA GLU A 188 11.22 -49.62 26.40
C GLU A 188 12.23 -50.07 27.48
N MET A 189 12.90 -49.11 28.14
CA MET A 189 13.68 -49.38 29.35
C MET A 189 12.82 -49.99 30.47
N LYS A 190 11.60 -49.50 30.67
CA LYS A 190 10.69 -50.05 31.69
C LYS A 190 10.20 -51.45 31.31
N LYS A 191 9.87 -51.73 30.04
CA LYS A 191 9.51 -53.08 29.57
C LYS A 191 10.65 -54.08 29.81
N THR A 192 11.87 -53.73 29.40
CA THR A 192 13.04 -54.60 29.59
C THR A 192 13.36 -54.84 31.07
N HIS A 193 13.19 -53.82 31.92
CA HIS A 193 13.30 -53.99 33.38
C HIS A 193 12.19 -54.87 33.97
N ILE A 194 10.94 -54.77 33.50
CA ILE A 194 9.84 -55.66 33.90
C ILE A 194 10.18 -57.11 33.55
N VAL A 195 10.63 -57.40 32.33
CA VAL A 195 11.04 -58.76 31.91
C VAL A 195 12.20 -59.29 32.77
N GLN A 196 13.15 -58.44 33.17
CA GLN A 196 14.22 -58.82 34.10
C GLN A 196 13.68 -59.17 35.49
N LEU A 197 12.73 -58.40 36.02
CA LEU A 197 12.07 -58.66 37.31
C LEU A 197 11.21 -59.94 37.26
N GLU A 198 10.48 -60.16 36.17
CA GLU A 198 9.70 -61.39 35.95
C GLU A 198 10.60 -62.63 35.89
N SER A 199 11.76 -62.54 35.22
CA SER A 199 12.77 -63.60 35.19
C SER A 199 13.35 -63.86 36.59
N ALA A 200 13.74 -62.81 37.33
CA ALA A 200 14.27 -62.94 38.68
C ALA A 200 13.23 -63.50 39.67
N LEU A 201 11.95 -63.15 39.51
CA LEU A 201 10.85 -63.72 40.28
C LEU A 201 10.61 -65.20 39.94
N GLY A 202 10.75 -65.58 38.66
CA GLY A 202 10.72 -66.97 38.22
C GLY A 202 11.85 -67.81 38.84
N GLU A 203 13.09 -67.29 38.83
CA GLU A 203 14.22 -67.93 39.51
C GLU A 203 14.03 -68.06 41.02
N MET A 204 13.49 -67.03 41.68
CA MET A 204 13.19 -67.06 43.12
C MET A 204 12.13 -68.10 43.44
N THR A 205 11.05 -68.17 42.63
CA THR A 205 9.99 -69.18 42.78
C THR A 205 10.56 -70.59 42.61
N ALA A 206 11.35 -70.84 41.55
CA ALA A 206 11.96 -72.15 41.32
C ALA A 206 12.93 -72.58 42.44
N LYS A 207 13.72 -71.66 43.00
CA LYS A 207 14.56 -71.92 44.18
C LYS A 207 13.73 -72.23 45.43
N ASN A 208 12.61 -71.54 45.61
CA ASN A 208 11.71 -71.77 46.73
C ASN A 208 10.95 -73.11 46.62
N ASP A 209 10.56 -73.50 45.41
CA ASP A 209 9.96 -74.81 45.13
C ASP A 209 10.98 -75.95 45.36
N GLN A 210 12.25 -75.75 44.97
CA GLN A 210 13.33 -76.69 45.27
C GLN A 210 13.58 -76.80 46.78
N LEU A 211 13.67 -75.68 47.51
CA LEU A 211 13.80 -75.67 48.97
C LEU A 211 12.64 -76.38 49.67
N ALA A 212 11.42 -76.24 49.16
CA ALA A 212 10.25 -76.95 49.67
C ALA A 212 10.34 -78.47 49.40
N ALA A 213 10.83 -78.88 48.23
CA ALA A 213 11.07 -80.28 47.90
C ALA A 213 12.18 -80.89 48.79
N ASP A 214 13.33 -80.24 48.91
CA ASP A 214 14.45 -80.66 49.77
C ASP A 214 14.01 -80.76 51.25
N HIS A 215 13.15 -79.85 51.73
CA HIS A 215 12.58 -79.94 53.08
C HIS A 215 11.65 -81.15 53.26
N ILE A 216 10.83 -81.48 52.25
CA ILE A 216 9.96 -82.66 52.27
C ILE A 216 10.82 -83.95 52.26
N GLU A 217 11.87 -83.98 51.44
CA GLU A 217 12.82 -85.11 51.40
C GLU A 217 13.55 -85.28 52.73
N HIS A 218 14.06 -84.20 53.33
CA HIS A 218 14.71 -84.21 54.64
C HIS A 218 13.78 -84.74 55.76
N GLU A 219 12.52 -84.28 55.84
CA GLU A 219 11.58 -84.81 56.84
C GLU A 219 11.18 -86.27 56.53
N SER A 220 11.11 -86.68 55.26
CA SER A 220 10.88 -88.08 54.86
C SER A 220 12.04 -88.99 55.30
N LEU A 221 13.29 -88.63 55.01
CA LEU A 221 14.49 -89.35 55.42
C LEU A 221 14.62 -89.42 56.95
N LYS A 222 14.26 -88.35 57.66
CA LYS A 222 14.22 -88.30 59.12
C LYS A 222 13.15 -89.23 59.73
N LEU A 223 12.01 -89.42 59.06
CA LEU A 223 11.01 -90.42 59.45
C LEU A 223 11.48 -91.86 59.15
N GLN A 224 12.10 -92.10 57.98
CA GLN A 224 12.71 -93.39 57.64
C GLN A 224 13.82 -93.77 58.63
N PHE A 225 14.68 -92.80 58.98
CA PHE A 225 15.75 -92.99 59.97
C PHE A 225 15.17 -93.41 61.32
N ARG A 226 14.12 -92.74 61.81
CA ARG A 226 13.41 -93.14 63.04
C ARG A 226 12.78 -94.53 62.95
N SER A 227 12.24 -94.92 61.79
CA SER A 227 11.71 -96.28 61.58
C SER A 227 12.83 -97.31 61.70
N LEU A 228 13.97 -97.07 61.04
CA LEU A 228 15.14 -97.94 61.10
C LEU A 228 15.83 -97.95 62.47
N GLU A 229 15.79 -96.84 63.23
CA GLU A 229 16.22 -96.82 64.64
C GLU A 229 15.36 -97.73 65.51
N VAL A 230 14.04 -97.75 65.28
CA VAL A 230 13.11 -98.67 65.97
C VAL A 230 13.34 -100.11 65.53
N GLU A 231 13.40 -100.40 64.22
CA GLU A 231 13.67 -101.75 63.71
C GLU A 231 15.03 -102.28 64.18
N HIS A 232 16.06 -101.44 64.26
CA HIS A 232 17.37 -101.81 64.81
C HIS A 232 17.33 -102.03 66.33
N ALA A 233 16.54 -101.25 67.07
CA ALA A 233 16.32 -101.49 68.50
C ALA A 233 15.55 -102.80 68.75
N GLU A 234 14.51 -103.08 67.95
CA GLU A 234 13.76 -104.35 67.99
C GLU A 234 14.64 -105.54 67.58
N ALA A 235 15.48 -105.40 66.54
CA ALA A 235 16.44 -106.43 66.13
C ALA A 235 17.52 -106.69 67.18
N LEU A 236 17.94 -105.67 67.94
CA LEU A 236 18.82 -105.84 69.10
C LEU A 236 18.11 -106.51 70.28
N ASP A 237 16.84 -106.17 70.54
CA ASP A 237 16.03 -106.78 71.60
C ASP A 237 15.80 -108.27 71.30
N ILE A 238 15.41 -108.62 70.07
CA ILE A 238 15.29 -110.00 69.57
C ILE A 238 16.63 -110.73 69.65
N ALA A 239 17.73 -110.10 69.22
CA ALA A 239 19.07 -110.70 69.32
C ALA A 239 19.50 -110.93 70.78
N SER A 240 19.05 -110.08 71.72
CA SER A 240 19.29 -110.26 73.15
C SER A 240 18.43 -111.39 73.75
N GLY A 241 17.14 -111.47 73.39
CA GLY A 241 16.25 -112.55 73.81
C GLY A 241 16.64 -113.93 73.27
N LEU A 242 17.31 -113.99 72.11
CA LEU A 242 17.90 -115.22 71.56
C LEU A 242 19.11 -115.76 72.34
N PHE A 243 19.68 -114.98 73.27
CA PHE A 243 20.65 -115.53 74.24
C PHE A 243 19.97 -116.20 75.45
N ASP A 244 18.66 -115.98 75.67
CA ASP A 244 17.90 -116.48 76.82
C ASP A 244 16.79 -117.51 76.46
N GLY A 245 16.54 -117.82 75.17
CA GLY A 245 15.45 -118.73 74.75
C GLY A 245 15.64 -119.45 73.40
N GLU A 246 14.98 -120.61 73.23
CA GLU A 246 15.30 -121.63 72.21
C GLU A 246 14.94 -121.34 70.73
N ILE A 247 15.88 -121.72 69.85
CA ILE A 247 15.74 -122.30 68.50
C ILE A 247 14.82 -121.56 67.49
N GLY A 248 15.42 -120.87 66.50
CA GLY A 248 14.63 -120.43 65.34
C GLY A 248 15.29 -119.67 64.18
N THR A 249 16.56 -119.25 64.23
CA THR A 249 17.30 -118.64 63.09
C THR A 249 18.79 -118.59 63.41
N THR A 250 19.69 -118.53 62.42
CA THR A 250 21.14 -118.59 62.72
C THR A 250 21.67 -117.26 63.25
N PRO A 251 22.50 -117.23 64.33
CA PRO A 251 23.09 -115.99 64.83
C PRO A 251 23.93 -115.24 63.79
N ALA A 252 24.49 -115.93 62.81
CA ALA A 252 25.27 -115.34 61.72
C ALA A 252 24.41 -114.46 60.78
N GLU A 253 23.17 -114.86 60.48
CA GLU A 253 22.27 -114.08 59.65
C GLU A 253 21.79 -112.82 60.36
N LEU A 254 21.42 -112.91 61.64
CA LEU A 254 20.99 -111.74 62.44
C LEU A 254 22.14 -110.75 62.71
N ILE A 255 23.37 -111.23 62.92
CA ILE A 255 24.56 -110.36 63.01
C ILE A 255 24.89 -109.74 61.64
N GLY A 256 24.66 -110.47 60.55
CA GLY A 256 24.79 -109.95 59.18
C GLY A 256 23.78 -108.84 58.87
N GLN A 257 22.50 -109.06 59.20
CA GLN A 257 21.43 -108.09 59.06
C GLN A 257 21.66 -106.86 59.95
N ASN A 258 22.04 -107.02 61.22
CA ASN A 258 22.40 -105.88 62.08
C ASN A 258 23.61 -105.09 61.55
N ARG A 259 24.63 -105.75 60.96
CA ARG A 259 25.74 -105.02 60.30
C ARG A 259 25.28 -104.26 59.05
N ALA A 260 24.38 -104.84 58.25
CA ALA A 260 23.83 -104.19 57.07
C ALA A 260 22.95 -102.97 57.45
N LEU A 261 22.04 -103.14 58.42
CA LEU A 261 21.23 -102.05 59.00
C LEU A 261 22.12 -100.96 59.60
N GLY A 262 23.17 -101.34 60.35
CA GLY A 262 24.17 -100.42 60.89
C GLY A 262 25.13 -99.80 59.85
N GLN A 263 25.11 -100.25 58.59
CA GLN A 263 25.72 -99.53 57.45
C GLN A 263 24.72 -98.57 56.83
N GLN A 264 23.50 -99.04 56.54
CA GLN A 264 22.41 -98.22 55.99
C GLN A 264 22.08 -97.02 56.89
N LEU A 265 22.03 -97.19 58.21
CA LEU A 265 21.87 -96.08 59.16
C LEU A 265 23.02 -95.05 59.07
N ARG A 266 24.27 -95.48 58.85
CA ARG A 266 25.40 -94.53 58.71
C ARG A 266 25.41 -93.81 57.36
N GLU A 267 24.98 -94.49 56.30
CA GLU A 267 24.82 -93.90 54.97
C GLU A 267 23.68 -92.88 54.98
N LEU A 268 22.50 -93.25 55.47
CA LEU A 268 21.36 -92.34 55.66
C LEU A 268 21.68 -91.18 56.61
N GLN A 269 22.45 -91.40 57.68
CA GLN A 269 22.87 -90.30 58.58
C GLN A 269 23.82 -89.32 57.87
N ALA A 270 24.68 -89.80 56.97
CA ALA A 270 25.55 -88.93 56.17
C ALA A 270 24.76 -88.15 55.11
N GLU A 271 23.80 -88.77 54.44
CA GLU A 271 22.92 -88.14 53.45
C GLU A 271 22.01 -87.09 54.11
N ASN A 272 21.37 -87.43 55.22
CA ASN A 272 20.50 -86.54 55.98
C ASN A 272 21.29 -85.33 56.53
N LYS A 273 22.52 -85.55 57.01
CA LYS A 273 23.42 -84.46 57.41
C LYS A 273 23.82 -83.57 56.22
N ALA A 274 24.11 -84.14 55.05
CA ALA A 274 24.44 -83.37 53.85
C ALA A 274 23.25 -82.52 53.35
N LEU A 275 22.02 -83.03 53.44
CA LEU A 275 20.80 -82.28 53.14
C LEU A 275 20.53 -81.17 54.16
N ALA A 276 20.68 -81.44 55.46
CA ALA A 276 20.57 -80.43 56.50
C ALA A 276 21.61 -79.30 56.35
N GLU A 277 22.84 -79.62 55.94
CA GLU A 277 23.89 -78.64 55.64
C GLU A 277 23.57 -77.78 54.40
N ARG A 278 22.90 -78.34 53.37
CA ARG A 278 22.40 -77.54 52.23
C ARG A 278 21.26 -76.62 52.65
N LEU A 279 20.22 -77.16 53.30
CA LEU A 279 19.06 -76.38 53.76
C LEU A 279 19.47 -75.22 54.68
N THR A 280 20.46 -75.43 55.55
CA THR A 280 20.96 -74.37 56.44
C THR A 280 21.85 -73.34 55.72
N GLN A 281 22.65 -73.73 54.72
CA GLN A 281 23.40 -72.78 53.89
C GLN A 281 22.48 -71.94 53.00
N GLU A 282 21.46 -72.55 52.39
CA GLU A 282 20.54 -71.86 51.49
C GLU A 282 19.55 -70.96 52.25
N MET A 283 18.99 -71.41 53.39
CA MET A 283 18.18 -70.53 54.26
C MET A 283 19.03 -69.44 54.93
N GLY A 284 20.30 -69.71 55.27
CA GLY A 284 21.23 -68.69 55.77
C GLY A 284 21.49 -67.59 54.72
N ALA A 285 21.74 -67.97 53.47
CA ALA A 285 21.90 -67.06 52.35
C ALA A 285 20.60 -66.28 52.01
N GLN A 286 19.43 -66.81 52.36
CA GLN A 286 18.14 -66.11 52.28
C GLN A 286 18.05 -65.01 53.35
N ALA A 287 18.37 -65.33 54.61
CA ALA A 287 18.26 -64.40 55.75
C ALA A 287 19.22 -63.19 55.66
N ASP A 288 20.44 -63.38 55.14
CA ASP A 288 21.39 -62.29 54.93
C ASP A 288 20.97 -61.34 53.79
N ARG A 289 20.19 -61.80 52.80
CA ARG A 289 19.65 -60.94 51.74
C ARG A 289 18.55 -60.01 52.23
N ASP A 290 17.66 -60.49 53.10
CA ASP A 290 16.61 -59.66 53.70
C ASP A 290 17.17 -58.66 54.74
N SER A 291 18.38 -58.92 55.26
CA SER A 291 19.04 -58.10 56.28
C SER A 291 19.98 -57.02 55.70
N SER A 292 20.46 -57.16 54.46
CA SER A 292 21.57 -56.36 53.91
C SER A 292 21.18 -55.38 52.80
N SER A 293 20.24 -54.46 53.09
CA SER A 293 20.16 -53.18 52.35
C SER A 293 19.63 -51.99 53.17
N ARG A 294 19.45 -52.15 54.50
CA ARG A 294 19.03 -51.07 55.39
C ARG A 294 20.21 -50.18 55.80
N GLY A 295 20.66 -49.35 54.86
CA GLY A 295 21.38 -48.11 55.15
C GLY A 295 22.83 -48.02 54.67
N GLN A 296 23.05 -47.38 53.52
CA GLN A 296 24.02 -46.27 53.36
C GLN A 296 23.93 -45.60 51.98
N CYS A 297 22.75 -45.06 51.62
CA CYS A 297 22.73 -43.95 50.66
C CYS A 297 23.08 -42.66 51.42
N ARG A 298 24.33 -42.20 51.29
CA ARG A 298 24.70 -40.86 51.76
C ARG A 298 23.92 -39.83 50.96
N HIS A 299 23.18 -38.97 51.66
CA HIS A 299 22.62 -37.76 51.07
C HIS A 299 23.73 -36.91 50.45
N ASN A 300 23.55 -36.51 49.19
CA ASN A 300 24.06 -35.24 48.70
C ASN A 300 22.90 -34.48 48.06
N HIS A 301 22.78 -33.23 48.48
CA HIS A 301 21.66 -32.31 48.33
C HIS A 301 20.92 -32.30 46.99
N CYS A 302 19.59 -32.14 47.08
CA CYS A 302 18.89 -31.16 46.27
C CYS A 302 17.77 -30.51 47.10
N ASN A 303 17.90 -29.22 47.40
CA ASN A 303 16.82 -28.40 47.95
C ASN A 303 16.02 -27.81 46.77
N HIS A 304 14.71 -28.05 46.70
CA HIS A 304 13.76 -26.99 47.06
C HIS A 304 12.31 -27.50 47.13
N CYS A 305 11.58 -26.90 48.06
CA CYS A 305 10.20 -27.20 48.43
C CYS A 305 9.19 -26.89 47.33
N SER A 306 8.19 -27.77 47.21
CA SER A 306 6.81 -27.36 46.97
C SER A 306 6.05 -27.65 48.26
N ASP A 307 5.44 -26.64 48.88
CA ASP A 307 4.60 -26.81 50.07
C ASP A 307 3.11 -26.81 49.67
N GLU A 308 2.30 -27.53 50.42
CA GLU A 308 0.94 -27.90 50.03
C GLU A 308 -0.09 -26.78 50.28
N GLY A 309 -1.15 -26.77 49.47
CA GLY A 309 -2.28 -25.90 49.68
C GLY A 309 -3.11 -26.29 50.91
N LYS A 310 -3.74 -25.30 51.55
CA LYS A 310 -4.85 -25.51 52.49
C LYS A 310 -6.02 -24.62 52.12
N GLU A 311 -7.21 -25.21 51.97
CA GLU A 311 -8.47 -24.49 51.84
C GLU A 311 -8.95 -23.93 53.19
N GLN A 312 -9.57 -22.74 53.17
CA GLN A 312 -10.67 -22.35 54.07
C GLN A 312 -11.46 -21.14 53.52
N VAL A 313 -12.69 -20.96 53.99
CA VAL A 313 -13.84 -20.26 53.34
C VAL A 313 -14.74 -19.64 54.44
N SER A 314 -15.48 -18.52 54.32
CA SER A 314 -15.94 -17.68 53.19
C SER A 314 -15.90 -16.15 53.47
N ASP A 315 -16.40 -15.35 52.50
CA ASP A 315 -17.12 -14.06 52.63
C ASP A 315 -16.39 -12.75 53.05
N ALA A 316 -16.42 -11.74 52.16
CA ALA A 316 -17.41 -10.64 52.24
C ALA A 316 -17.23 -9.58 51.12
N LYS A 317 -18.34 -8.95 50.70
CA LYS A 317 -18.37 -7.81 49.75
C LYS A 317 -17.95 -6.48 50.38
N VAL A 318 -17.12 -5.68 49.68
CA VAL A 318 -17.25 -4.23 49.39
C VAL A 318 -16.35 -4.00 48.15
N GLY A 319 -16.68 -3.30 47.05
CA GLY A 319 -17.66 -2.24 46.80
C GLY A 319 -16.92 -0.94 46.42
N GLY A 320 -16.71 -0.66 45.13
CA GLY A 320 -15.99 0.56 44.71
C GLY A 320 -15.74 0.63 43.20
N ALA A 321 -16.56 1.39 42.48
CA ALA A 321 -16.39 1.71 41.08
C ALA A 321 -15.81 3.12 40.91
N VAL A 322 -14.94 3.34 39.90
CA VAL A 322 -14.74 4.64 39.24
C VAL A 322 -14.43 4.40 37.76
N GLU A 323 -15.17 5.04 36.86
CA GLU A 323 -14.89 5.13 35.43
C GLU A 323 -13.87 6.25 35.12
N GLY A 324 -13.17 6.15 33.98
CA GLY A 324 -12.34 7.23 33.45
C GLY A 324 -12.09 7.10 31.94
N LYS A 325 -12.88 7.81 31.13
CA LYS A 325 -12.66 8.02 29.68
C LYS A 325 -12.02 9.40 29.43
N VAL A 326 -11.71 9.67 28.15
CA VAL A 326 -11.49 11.01 27.53
C VAL A 326 -10.04 11.53 27.74
N GLU A 327 -9.30 12.14 26.78
CA GLU A 327 -9.67 12.78 25.50
C GLU A 327 -8.61 12.67 24.36
N ASP A 328 -9.00 13.15 23.17
CA ASP A 328 -8.21 13.42 21.96
C ASP A 328 -7.00 14.38 22.13
N GLY A 329 -6.05 14.31 21.17
CA GLY A 329 -4.95 15.27 21.03
C GLY A 329 -4.50 15.50 19.58
N LYS A 330 -4.92 16.60 18.96
CA LYS A 330 -4.58 16.94 17.56
C LYS A 330 -3.22 17.65 17.37
N ALA A 331 -2.58 17.29 16.26
CA ALA A 331 -1.76 18.14 15.36
C ALA A 331 -0.39 18.71 15.80
N LYS A 332 0.61 18.49 14.93
CA LYS A 332 1.40 19.62 14.36
C LYS A 332 2.09 19.32 13.02
N LYS A 333 1.68 20.04 11.96
CA LYS A 333 2.49 20.20 10.74
C LYS A 333 3.76 21.00 11.07
N ARG A 334 4.91 20.62 10.50
CA ARG A 334 6.04 21.54 10.27
C ARG A 334 6.65 21.31 8.88
N LYS A 335 6.45 22.27 7.97
CA LYS A 335 7.33 22.48 6.82
C LYS A 335 8.70 22.93 7.34
N ARG A 336 9.78 22.52 6.66
CA ARG A 336 10.87 23.45 6.34
C ARG A 336 11.57 23.02 5.04
N THR A 337 11.54 23.92 4.06
CA THR A 337 12.36 23.84 2.86
C THR A 337 13.77 24.33 3.15
N LYS A 338 14.74 23.81 2.39
CA LYS A 338 15.68 24.63 1.63
C LYS A 338 15.81 24.04 0.24
#